data_AF-A0A4V1UWT0-F1
#
_entry.id   AF-A0A4V1UWT0-F1
#
_cell.length_a   1.000
_cell.length_b   1.000
_cell.length_c   1.000
_cell.angle_alpha   90.00
_cell.angle_beta   90.00
_cell.angle_gamma   90.00
#
_symmetry.space_group_name_H-M   'P 1'
#
loop_
_entity.id
_entity.type
_entity.pdbx_description
1 polymer ?
#
loop_
_entity_poly.entity_id
_entity_poly.type
_entity_poly.pdbx_seq_one_letter_code
_entity_poly.pdbx_strand_id
1 'polypeptide(L)'
;MARYIGKEMSRVDGFAKVTGQAKYTAEFKVPNLAYGFIVTGTIAKGNITAIDTAAASAAPGVIRVLTHENYPAAPSGDGGRGGGFRALGSKQIEFNMQP
;
A
#
# COMPACT_ATOMS: atom_id res chain seq x y z
N MET A 1 -31.52 -5.89 -34.17
CA MET A 1 -30.54 -6.52 -33.26
C MET A 1 -29.53 -5.49 -32.80
N ALA A 2 -29.10 -5.54 -31.53
CA ALA A 2 -28.13 -4.61 -30.99
C ALA A 2 -26.74 -4.81 -31.62
N ARG A 3 -26.08 -3.71 -32.02
CA ARG A 3 -24.79 -3.75 -32.74
C ARG A 3 -23.66 -4.40 -31.93
N TYR A 4 -23.70 -4.27 -30.61
CA TYR A 4 -22.58 -4.58 -29.69
C TYR A 4 -22.93 -5.51 -28.53
N ILE A 5 -24.20 -5.65 -28.15
CA ILE A 5 -24.59 -6.48 -27.00
C ILE A 5 -24.62 -7.95 -27.42
N GLY A 6 -23.95 -8.81 -26.65
CA GLY A 6 -23.94 -10.27 -26.87
C GLY A 6 -22.97 -10.76 -27.94
N LYS A 7 -22.02 -9.93 -28.39
CA LYS A 7 -21.02 -10.31 -29.40
C LYS A 7 -19.63 -10.45 -28.79
N GLU A 8 -18.85 -11.39 -29.31
CA GLU A 8 -17.41 -11.45 -29.05
C GLU A 8 -16.73 -10.22 -29.66
N MET A 9 -16.02 -9.46 -28.83
CA MET A 9 -15.26 -8.29 -29.27
C MET A 9 -13.88 -8.34 -28.64
N SER A 10 -12.85 -8.00 -29.42
CA SER A 10 -11.51 -7.79 -28.89
C SER A 10 -11.53 -6.65 -27.88
N ARG A 11 -10.84 -6.84 -26.75
CA ARG A 11 -10.72 -5.81 -25.74
C ARG A 11 -9.85 -4.67 -26.26
N VAL A 12 -10.27 -3.43 -25.99
CA VAL A 12 -9.52 -2.20 -26.37
C VAL A 12 -8.10 -2.21 -25.79
N ASP A 13 -7.93 -2.72 -24.57
CA ASP A 13 -6.64 -2.82 -23.89
C ASP A 13 -5.89 -4.13 -24.18
N GLY A 14 -6.48 -5.04 -24.96
CA GLY A 14 -5.98 -6.40 -25.14
C GLY A 14 -4.61 -6.46 -25.81
N PHE A 15 -4.47 -5.79 -26.96
CA PHE A 15 -3.22 -5.78 -27.72
C PHE A 15 -2.05 -5.26 -26.90
N ALA A 16 -2.22 -4.12 -26.22
CA ALA A 16 -1.16 -3.52 -25.42
C ALA A 16 -0.72 -4.43 -24.26
N LYS A 17 -1.65 -5.16 -23.64
CA LYS A 17 -1.35 -6.10 -22.55
C LYS A 17 -0.59 -7.33 -23.04
N VAL A 18 -0.99 -7.94 -24.16
CA VAL A 18 -0.35 -9.18 -24.66
C VAL A 18 0.98 -8.92 -25.36
N THR A 19 1.25 -7.69 -25.77
CA THR A 19 2.52 -7.30 -26.40
C THR A 19 3.51 -6.66 -25.42
N GLY A 20 3.13 -6.48 -24.15
CA GLY A 20 3.96 -5.78 -23.16
C GLY A 20 4.07 -4.27 -23.37
N GLN A 21 3.20 -3.67 -24.18
CA GLN A 21 3.14 -2.21 -24.39
C GLN A 21 2.39 -1.49 -23.27
N ALA A 22 1.50 -2.19 -22.57
CA ALA A 22 0.78 -1.64 -21.42
C ALA A 22 1.75 -1.44 -20.24
N LYS A 23 1.84 -0.20 -19.75
CA LYS A 23 2.65 0.15 -18.59
C LYS A 23 1.87 0.00 -17.29
N TYR A 24 2.51 -0.56 -16.28
CA TYR A 24 2.02 -0.67 -14.91
C TYR A 24 2.79 0.28 -13.99
N THR A 25 2.28 0.49 -12.77
CA THR A 25 2.80 1.50 -11.82
C THR A 25 4.31 1.42 -11.62
N ALA A 26 4.89 0.22 -11.59
CA ALA A 26 6.32 0.01 -11.38
C ALA A 26 7.21 0.43 -12.56
N GLU A 27 6.66 0.66 -13.75
CA GLU A 27 7.42 0.96 -14.97
C GLU A 27 7.55 2.47 -15.24
N PHE A 28 6.84 3.29 -14.47
CA PHE A 28 6.94 4.74 -14.56
C PHE A 28 8.21 5.22 -13.84
N LYS A 29 9.10 5.86 -14.60
CA LYS A 29 10.31 6.48 -14.05
C LYS A 29 9.94 7.81 -13.39
N VAL A 30 10.10 7.89 -12.07
CA VAL A 30 9.87 9.11 -11.29
C VAL A 30 11.23 9.61 -10.76
N PRO A 31 11.60 10.88 -10.97
CA PRO A 31 12.84 11.42 -10.42
C PRO A 31 12.76 11.44 -8.89
N ASN A 32 13.88 11.15 -8.22
CA ASN A 32 13.99 11.12 -6.75
C ASN A 32 12.97 10.17 -6.07
N LEU A 33 12.66 9.03 -6.70
CA LEU A 33 11.75 8.03 -6.15
C LEU A 33 12.31 7.39 -4.87
N ALA A 34 11.57 7.51 -3.77
CA ALA A 34 11.80 6.72 -2.57
C ALA A 34 11.05 5.39 -2.64
N TYR A 35 11.60 4.36 -1.99
CA TYR A 35 10.97 3.05 -1.84
C TYR A 35 10.51 2.86 -0.40
N GLY A 36 9.32 2.26 -0.24
CA GLY A 36 8.78 1.89 1.05
C GLY A 36 8.67 0.37 1.17
N PHE A 37 8.85 -0.14 2.38
CA PHE A 37 8.63 -1.54 2.73
C PHE A 37 7.81 -1.62 4.01
N ILE A 38 6.84 -2.54 4.05
CA ILE A 38 5.93 -2.71 5.18
C ILE A 38 6.44 -3.87 6.02
N VAL A 39 6.73 -3.60 7.30
CA VAL A 39 6.99 -4.63 8.31
C VAL A 39 5.68 -4.90 9.02
N THR A 40 5.25 -6.16 9.05
CA THR A 40 3.92 -6.53 9.56
C THR A 40 4.00 -7.29 10.87
N GLY A 41 2.97 -7.16 11.71
CA GLY A 41 2.83 -7.93 12.94
C GLY A 41 2.71 -9.43 12.68
N THR A 42 3.30 -10.23 13.57
CA THR A 42 3.35 -11.71 13.48
C THR A 42 2.30 -12.40 14.35
N ILE A 43 1.39 -11.63 14.96
CA ILE A 43 0.33 -12.13 15.84
C ILE A 43 -1.03 -11.67 15.34
N ALA A 44 -2.08 -12.42 15.66
CA ALA A 44 -3.43 -12.10 15.22
C ALA A 44 -4.12 -11.02 16.05
N LYS A 45 -3.80 -10.88 17.34
CA LYS A 45 -4.41 -9.88 18.23
C LYS A 45 -3.50 -9.56 19.40
N GLY A 46 -3.37 -8.29 19.74
CA GLY A 46 -2.54 -7.86 20.87
C GLY A 46 -2.34 -6.35 20.92
N ASN A 47 -1.47 -5.90 21.82
CA ASN A 47 -1.09 -4.50 21.95
C ASN A 47 0.44 -4.37 21.84
N ILE A 48 0.90 -3.44 21.01
CA ILE A 48 2.30 -3.08 20.87
C ILE A 48 2.76 -2.39 22.16
N THR A 49 3.78 -2.94 22.80
CA THR A 49 4.41 -2.36 24.00
C THR A 49 5.56 -1.42 23.64
N ALA A 50 6.34 -1.77 22.61
CA ALA A 50 7.43 -0.97 22.07
C ALA A 50 7.75 -1.38 20.63
N ILE A 51 8.36 -0.46 19.87
CA ILE A 51 8.99 -0.72 18.57
C ILE A 51 10.38 -0.08 18.61
N ASP A 52 11.44 -0.89 18.56
CA ASP A 52 12.80 -0.37 18.41
C ASP A 52 13.11 -0.13 16.92
N THR A 53 13.36 1.13 16.57
CA THR A 53 13.65 1.56 15.19
C THR A 53 15.07 2.08 15.02
N ALA A 54 15.93 1.98 16.05
CA ALA A 54 17.22 2.66 16.08
C ALA A 54 18.15 2.18 14.95
N ALA A 55 18.33 0.86 14.83
CA ALA A 55 19.20 0.28 13.81
C ALA A 55 18.71 0.58 12.38
N ALA A 56 17.40 0.47 12.14
CA ALA A 56 16.81 0.77 10.84
C ALA A 56 16.95 2.26 10.47
N SER A 57 16.71 3.16 11.42
CA SER A 57 16.80 4.60 11.19
C SER A 57 18.24 5.09 10.95
N ALA A 58 19.24 4.39 11.49
CA ALA A 58 20.65 4.71 11.30
C ALA A 58 21.26 4.12 10.01
N ALA A 59 20.54 3.24 9.31
CA ALA A 59 21.05 2.58 8.12
C ALA A 59 21.24 3.58 6.96
N PRO A 60 22.35 3.53 6.22
CA PRO A 60 22.58 4.42 5.08
C PRO A 60 21.45 4.35 4.04
N GLY A 61 20.94 5.51 3.64
CA GLY A 61 19.88 5.63 2.64
C GLY A 61 18.45 5.51 3.18
N VAL A 62 18.26 5.22 4.47
CA VAL A 62 16.93 5.27 5.09
C VAL A 62 16.52 6.72 5.31
N ILE A 63 15.38 7.09 4.73
CA ILE A 63 14.84 8.45 4.84
C ILE A 63 14.01 8.59 6.13
N ARG A 64 13.19 7.59 6.44
CA ARG A 64 12.30 7.58 7.61
C ARG A 64 11.83 6.17 7.95
N VAL A 65 11.66 5.88 9.24
CA VAL A 65 10.89 4.73 9.73
C VAL A 65 9.57 5.26 10.29
N LEU A 66 8.46 4.75 9.74
CA LEU A 66 7.11 5.16 10.15
C LEU A 66 6.51 4.12 11.10
N THR A 67 5.94 4.59 12.20
CA THR A 67 5.21 3.80 13.19
C THR A 67 3.92 4.51 13.56
N HIS A 68 3.09 3.86 14.38
CA HIS A 68 1.88 4.49 14.91
C HIS A 68 2.12 5.75 15.75
N GLU A 69 3.35 6.03 16.14
CA GLU A 69 3.71 7.20 16.95
C GLU A 69 4.02 8.43 16.10
N ASN A 70 4.41 8.25 14.84
CA ASN A 70 4.89 9.33 13.98
C ASN A 70 4.26 9.34 12.58
N TYR A 71 3.36 8.40 12.29
CA TYR A 71 2.62 8.38 11.05
C TYR A 71 1.77 9.65 10.95
N PRO A 72 1.89 10.43 9.86
CA PRO A 72 1.14 11.67 9.74
C PRO A 72 -0.36 11.36 9.82
N ALA A 73 -1.09 12.16 10.60
CA ALA A 73 -2.54 12.06 10.66
C ALA A 73 -3.07 12.09 9.22
N ALA A 74 -3.80 11.05 8.83
CA ALA A 74 -4.31 10.96 7.49
C ALA A 74 -5.17 12.20 7.18
N PRO A 75 -5.04 12.80 5.98
CA PRO A 75 -6.05 13.74 5.52
C PRO A 75 -7.40 13.02 5.60
N SER A 76 -8.45 13.73 6.03
CA SER A 76 -9.75 13.27 6.55
C SER A 76 -10.61 12.30 5.69
N GLY A 77 -10.02 11.47 4.83
CA GLY A 77 -10.67 10.56 3.89
C GLY A 77 -10.04 9.17 3.79
N ASP A 78 -9.14 8.77 4.70
CA ASP A 78 -8.64 7.38 4.77
C ASP A 78 -9.69 6.40 5.31
N GLY A 79 -10.66 6.92 6.07
CA GLY A 79 -11.89 6.21 6.39
C GLY A 79 -12.89 6.35 5.27
N GLY A 80 -13.00 5.34 4.40
CA GLY A 80 -14.28 5.12 3.71
C GLY A 80 -15.42 5.19 4.73
N ARG A 81 -16.58 5.73 4.35
CA ARG A 81 -17.75 5.95 5.21
C ARG A 81 -18.03 4.70 6.08
N GLY A 82 -17.53 4.67 7.33
CA GLY A 82 -17.63 3.46 8.18
C GLY A 82 -16.46 3.11 9.09
N GLY A 83 -15.52 3.99 9.42
CA GLY A 83 -14.53 3.73 10.49
C GLY A 83 -13.65 2.49 10.25
N GLY A 84 -13.21 2.28 9.00
CA GLY A 84 -12.38 1.14 8.62
C GLY A 84 -10.96 1.16 9.19
N PHE A 85 -10.24 0.05 8.99
CA PHE A 85 -8.85 -0.15 9.40
C PHE A 85 -7.94 1.01 8.95
N ARG A 86 -7.17 1.56 9.89
CA ARG A 86 -6.16 2.60 9.64
C ARG A 86 -4.77 2.01 9.85
N ALA A 87 -4.04 1.82 8.76
CA ALA A 87 -2.65 1.37 8.80
C ALA A 87 -1.81 2.34 9.65
N LEU A 88 -1.00 1.78 10.57
CA LEU A 88 -0.21 2.56 11.52
C LEU A 88 -1.05 3.57 12.34
N GLY A 89 -2.37 3.37 12.47
CA GLY A 89 -3.25 4.30 13.16
C GLY A 89 -3.33 4.10 14.68
N SER A 90 -2.85 2.96 15.18
CA SER A 90 -2.90 2.64 16.60
C SER A 90 -1.84 1.63 17.01
N LYS A 91 -1.65 1.48 18.33
CA LYS A 91 -0.83 0.42 18.92
C LYS A 91 -1.53 -0.95 19.03
N GLN A 92 -2.81 -1.05 18.66
CA GLN A 92 -3.58 -2.29 18.74
C GLN A 92 -3.37 -3.12 17.47
N ILE A 93 -3.18 -4.42 17.65
CA ILE A 93 -3.13 -5.42 16.58
C ILE A 93 -4.47 -6.16 16.59
N GLU A 94 -5.15 -6.17 15.46
CA GLU A 94 -6.48 -6.76 15.28
C GLU A 94 -6.48 -7.98 14.37
N PHE A 95 -5.47 -8.13 13.52
CA PHE A 95 -5.29 -9.27 12.64
C PHE A 95 -3.81 -9.56 12.34
N ASN A 96 -3.53 -10.78 11.87
CA ASN A 96 -2.18 -11.19 11.49
C ASN A 96 -1.71 -10.46 10.22
N MET A 97 -0.43 -10.14 10.13
CA MET A 97 0.16 -9.34 9.04
C MET A 97 -0.33 -7.88 9.01
N GLN A 98 -0.85 -7.36 10.13
CA GLN A 98 -1.22 -5.95 10.23
C GLN A 98 0.03 -5.05 10.05
N PRO A 99 -0.03 -4.01 9.21
CA PRO A 99 1.02 -3.02 9.06
C PRO A 99 1.15 -2.09 10.27
#